data_AF-A0A099L9V9-F1
#
_entry.id   AF-A0A099L9V9-F1
#
_cell.length_a   1.000
_cell.length_b   1.000
_cell.length_c   1.000
_cell.angle_alpha   90.00
_cell.angle_beta   90.00
_cell.angle_gamma   90.00
#
_symmetry.space_group_name_H-M   'P 1'
#
loop_
_entity.id
_entity.type
_entity.pdbx_description
1 polymer ?
#
loop_
_entity_poly.entity_id
_entity_poly.type
_entity_poly.pdbx_seq_one_letter_code
_entity_poly.pdbx_strand_id
1 'polypeptide(L)'
;MKYLFILFTLLSANAFAEETLSKSQVKSVEAMLIEAGSKMLYLTRDCDKPIDPSKFKELAKIKAFSEGYETIEGVSWKTIQRESHRQYGELKTEAPMGELCEQYKADIKGNYKFLKDIDEM
;
A
#
# COMPACT_ATOMS: atom_id res chain seq x y z
N MET A 1 47.61 -42.02 3.73
CA MET A 1 47.03 -40.82 4.41
C MET A 1 46.42 -39.96 3.32
N LYS A 2 45.09 -39.80 3.24
CA LYS A 2 44.32 -38.67 3.84
C LYS A 2 44.83 -37.36 3.20
N TYR A 3 44.12 -36.61 2.37
CA TYR A 3 42.76 -36.05 2.44
C TYR A 3 42.37 -35.66 0.99
N LEU A 4 41.33 -36.16 0.34
CA LEU A 4 39.90 -35.86 0.50
C LEU A 4 39.59 -34.38 0.80
N PHE A 5 38.76 -33.79 -0.06
CA PHE A 5 38.20 -32.43 -0.02
C PHE A 5 39.20 -31.36 -0.49
N ILE A 6 38.85 -30.43 -1.38
CA ILE A 6 37.61 -29.65 -1.37
C ILE A 6 37.21 -29.31 -2.82
N LEU A 7 36.12 -29.92 -3.29
CA LEU A 7 35.26 -29.33 -4.30
C LEU A 7 34.65 -28.07 -3.66
N PHE A 8 35.20 -26.88 -3.94
CA PHE A 8 34.52 -25.62 -3.65
C PHE A 8 33.45 -25.41 -4.73
N THR A 9 32.37 -26.17 -4.64
CA THR A 9 31.11 -25.79 -5.28
C THR A 9 30.64 -24.53 -4.58
N LEU A 10 30.90 -23.38 -5.20
CA LEU A 10 30.24 -22.10 -4.91
C LEU A 10 28.77 -22.23 -5.31
N LEU A 11 28.01 -23.01 -4.55
CA LEU A 11 26.56 -22.94 -4.50
C LEU A 11 26.19 -21.79 -3.58
N SER A 12 26.50 -20.56 -3.99
CA SER A 12 25.70 -19.41 -3.55
C SER A 12 24.40 -19.44 -4.35
N ALA A 13 23.61 -20.49 -4.14
CA ALA A 13 22.19 -20.45 -4.40
C ALA A 13 21.64 -19.51 -3.34
N ASN A 14 21.54 -18.21 -3.66
CA ASN A 14 20.60 -17.34 -2.99
C ASN A 14 19.22 -17.95 -3.27
N ALA A 15 18.79 -18.87 -2.41
CA ALA A 15 17.40 -19.19 -2.28
C ALA A 15 16.75 -17.88 -1.83
N PHE A 16 16.32 -17.06 -2.79
CA PHE A 16 15.27 -16.09 -2.57
C PHE A 16 14.06 -16.93 -2.21
N ALA A 17 13.95 -17.28 -0.92
CA ALA A 17 12.66 -17.56 -0.35
C ALA A 17 11.87 -16.27 -0.58
N GLU A 18 10.97 -16.29 -1.56
CA GLU A 18 9.97 -15.26 -1.75
C GLU A 18 9.19 -15.23 -0.43
N GLU A 19 9.61 -14.34 0.49
CA GLU A 19 9.15 -14.34 1.87
C GLU A 19 7.72 -13.81 1.86
N THR A 20 6.78 -14.72 1.63
CA THR A 20 5.36 -14.39 1.58
C THR A 20 4.94 -13.83 2.93
N LEU A 21 4.18 -12.74 2.92
CA LEU A 21 3.66 -12.14 4.15
C LEU A 21 2.96 -13.19 5.03
N SER A 22 3.25 -13.19 6.32
CA SER A 22 2.46 -13.93 7.29
C SER A 22 1.00 -13.43 7.30
N LYS A 23 0.05 -14.27 7.76
CA LYS A 23 -1.38 -13.90 7.80
C LYS A 23 -1.65 -12.61 8.58
N SER A 24 -0.88 -12.32 9.62
CA SER A 24 -1.00 -11.07 10.38
C SER A 24 -0.49 -9.88 9.56
N GLN A 25 0.68 -10.01 8.90
CA GLN A 25 1.20 -8.96 8.02
C GLN A 25 0.26 -8.68 6.85
N VAL A 26 -0.32 -9.71 6.21
CA VAL A 26 -1.35 -9.53 5.16
C VAL A 26 -2.49 -8.65 5.67
N LYS A 27 -3.03 -8.96 6.85
CA LYS A 27 -4.12 -8.15 7.43
C LYS A 27 -3.69 -6.72 7.74
N SER A 28 -2.48 -6.52 8.25
CA SER A 28 -1.94 -5.19 8.53
C SER A 28 -1.78 -4.36 7.25
N VAL A 29 -1.23 -4.97 6.19
CA VAL A 29 -1.10 -4.33 4.88
C VAL A 29 -2.49 -4.05 4.30
N GLU A 30 -3.42 -5.01 4.31
CA GLU A 30 -4.78 -4.79 3.85
C GLU A 30 -5.47 -3.63 4.59
N ALA A 31 -5.38 -3.58 5.92
CA ALA A 31 -5.99 -2.51 6.72
C ALA A 31 -5.42 -1.13 6.36
N MET A 32 -4.10 -1.04 6.20
CA MET A 32 -3.44 0.19 5.77
C MET A 32 -3.88 0.62 4.37
N LEU A 33 -3.99 -0.32 3.43
CA LEU A 33 -4.45 -0.04 2.07
C LEU A 33 -5.93 0.32 2.00
N ILE A 34 -6.76 -0.25 2.89
CA ILE A 34 -8.18 0.09 3.03
C ILE A 34 -8.36 1.53 3.52
N GLU A 35 -7.59 1.93 4.55
CA GLU A 35 -7.61 3.30 5.06
C GLU A 35 -7.18 4.29 3.97
N ALA A 36 -6.07 3.99 3.28
CA ALA A 36 -5.61 4.82 2.17
C ALA A 36 -6.64 4.92 1.04
N GLY A 37 -7.22 3.79 0.64
CA GLY A 37 -8.23 3.72 -0.42
C GLY A 37 -9.49 4.51 -0.09
N SER A 38 -9.96 4.47 1.16
CA SER A 38 -11.14 5.23 1.59
C SER A 38 -10.89 6.74 1.60
N LYS A 39 -9.73 7.20 2.08
CA LYS A 39 -9.31 8.61 2.01
C LYS A 39 -9.18 9.09 0.56
N MET A 40 -8.64 8.26 -0.33
CA MET A 40 -8.54 8.61 -1.75
C MET A 40 -9.91 8.70 -2.44
N LEU A 41 -10.84 7.81 -2.11
CA LEU A 41 -12.22 7.89 -2.60
C LEU A 41 -12.87 9.21 -2.17
N TYR A 42 -12.65 9.63 -0.93
CA TYR A 42 -13.11 10.93 -0.41
C TYR A 42 -12.52 12.11 -1.19
N LEU A 43 -11.19 12.13 -1.36
CA LEU A 43 -10.52 13.17 -2.16
C LEU A 43 -11.01 13.22 -3.61
N THR A 44 -11.25 12.06 -4.22
CA THR A 44 -11.69 11.97 -5.61
C THR A 44 -13.14 12.44 -5.80
N ARG A 45 -14.03 12.11 -4.86
CA ARG A 45 -15.48 12.29 -5.03
C ARG A 45 -16.02 13.57 -4.40
N ASP A 46 -15.35 14.06 -3.35
CA ASP A 46 -15.85 15.16 -2.52
C ASP A 46 -14.93 16.38 -2.53
N CYS A 47 -13.69 16.23 -3.02
CA CYS A 47 -12.68 17.29 -3.01
C CYS A 47 -12.17 17.64 -4.42
N ASP A 48 -12.75 17.04 -5.47
CA ASP A 48 -12.34 17.19 -6.88
C ASP A 48 -10.83 16.96 -7.11
N LYS A 49 -10.26 15.98 -6.39
CA LYS A 49 -8.85 15.58 -6.51
C LYS A 49 -8.75 14.12 -6.94
N PRO A 50 -9.04 13.80 -8.22
CA PRO A 50 -9.01 12.44 -8.70
C PRO A 50 -7.59 11.89 -8.65
N ILE A 51 -7.46 10.66 -8.16
CA ILE A 51 -6.21 9.89 -8.20
C ILE A 51 -6.37 8.76 -9.20
N ASP A 52 -5.34 8.56 -10.02
CA ASP A 52 -5.28 7.44 -10.95
C ASP A 52 -5.28 6.10 -10.18
N PRO A 53 -6.27 5.21 -10.40
CA PRO A 53 -6.32 3.91 -9.74
C PRO A 53 -5.10 3.01 -10.03
N SER A 54 -4.45 3.19 -11.18
CA SER A 54 -3.22 2.46 -11.52
C SER A 54 -2.07 2.90 -10.63
N LYS A 55 -1.93 4.22 -10.42
CA LYS A 55 -0.97 4.79 -9.47
C LYS A 55 -1.25 4.21 -8.09
N PHE A 56 -2.50 4.18 -7.61
CA PHE A 56 -2.82 3.65 -6.27
C PHE A 56 -2.16 2.30 -5.94
N LYS A 57 -2.12 1.34 -6.87
CA LYS A 57 -1.47 0.04 -6.64
C LYS A 57 0.05 0.16 -6.51
N GLU A 58 0.69 1.03 -7.28
CA GLU A 58 2.12 1.31 -7.16
C GLU A 58 2.42 2.05 -5.85
N LEU A 59 1.57 3.02 -5.48
CA LEU A 59 1.69 3.76 -4.24
C LEU A 59 1.52 2.84 -3.02
N ALA A 60 0.60 1.88 -3.11
CA ALA A 60 0.38 0.84 -2.10
C ALA A 60 1.64 0.00 -1.86
N LYS A 61 2.34 -0.40 -2.94
CA LYS A 61 3.62 -1.12 -2.85
C LYS A 61 4.67 -0.27 -2.14
N ILE A 62 4.87 0.97 -2.60
CA ILE A 62 5.88 1.87 -2.04
C ILE A 62 5.60 2.15 -0.56
N LYS A 63 4.33 2.35 -0.19
CA LYS A 63 3.93 2.57 1.21
C LYS A 63 4.22 1.34 2.07
N ALA A 64 3.84 0.15 1.64
CA ALA A 64 4.14 -1.07 2.37
C ALA A 64 5.67 -1.23 2.56
N PHE A 65 6.47 -0.94 1.53
CA PHE A 65 7.92 -0.99 1.63
C PHE A 65 8.50 0.03 2.62
N SER A 66 7.96 1.25 2.63
CA SER A 66 8.37 2.28 3.59
C SER A 66 8.04 1.93 5.05
N GLU A 67 7.07 1.04 5.26
CA GLU A 67 6.63 0.53 6.57
C GLU A 67 7.37 -0.77 6.96
N GLY A 68 8.36 -1.18 6.18
CA GLY A 68 9.20 -2.34 6.47
C GLY A 68 8.64 -3.68 5.98
N TYR A 69 7.59 -3.69 5.15
CA TYR A 69 7.15 -4.90 4.48
C TYR A 69 7.99 -5.16 3.23
N GLU A 70 8.37 -6.41 2.96
CA GLU A 70 9.21 -6.75 1.80
C GLU A 70 8.39 -7.02 0.52
N THR A 71 7.10 -7.32 0.68
CA THR A 71 6.16 -7.59 -0.42
C THR A 71 4.75 -7.17 -0.02
N ILE A 72 3.86 -7.05 -1.02
CA ILE A 72 2.40 -6.98 -0.80
C ILE A 72 1.68 -8.19 -1.41
N GLU A 73 2.42 -9.20 -1.84
CA GLU A 73 1.84 -10.43 -2.36
C GLU A 73 1.02 -11.16 -1.29
N GLY A 74 -0.09 -11.75 -1.71
CA GLY A 74 -1.04 -12.41 -0.82
C GLY A 74 -2.16 -11.52 -0.28
N VAL A 75 -2.13 -10.20 -0.50
CA VAL A 75 -3.28 -9.32 -0.18
C VAL A 75 -4.43 -9.51 -1.17
N SER A 76 -5.66 -9.40 -0.67
CA SER A 76 -6.88 -9.47 -1.48
C SER A 76 -7.30 -8.07 -1.94
N TRP A 77 -6.96 -7.73 -3.18
CA TRP A 77 -7.39 -6.47 -3.81
C TRP A 77 -8.92 -6.30 -3.83
N LYS A 78 -9.66 -7.40 -3.92
CA LYS A 78 -11.13 -7.39 -3.84
C LYS A 78 -11.61 -6.98 -2.45
N THR A 79 -10.95 -7.48 -1.40
CA THR A 79 -11.23 -7.08 -0.02
C THR A 79 -10.89 -5.61 0.18
N ILE A 80 -9.69 -5.20 -0.24
CA ILE A 80 -9.23 -3.81 -0.13
C ILE A 80 -10.23 -2.86 -0.79
N GLN A 81 -10.64 -3.14 -2.03
CA GLN A 81 -11.61 -2.31 -2.74
C GLN A 81 -12.95 -2.25 -1.99
N ARG A 82 -13.53 -3.40 -1.63
CA ARG A 82 -14.84 -3.45 -0.97
C ARG A 82 -14.84 -2.68 0.35
N GLU A 83 -13.83 -2.93 1.20
CA GLU A 83 -13.74 -2.29 2.51
C GLU A 83 -13.37 -0.81 2.41
N SER A 84 -12.58 -0.39 1.41
CA SER A 84 -12.33 1.03 1.14
C SER A 84 -13.62 1.78 0.84
N HIS A 85 -14.50 1.19 0.03
CA HIS A 85 -15.81 1.78 -0.28
C HIS A 85 -16.72 1.81 0.96
N ARG A 86 -16.69 0.77 1.79
CA ARG A 86 -17.45 0.72 3.04
C ARG A 86 -16.99 1.83 4.00
N GLN A 87 -15.69 1.94 4.23
CA GLN A 87 -15.11 2.96 5.10
C GLN A 87 -15.30 4.37 4.53
N TYR A 88 -15.23 4.55 3.21
CA TYR A 88 -15.62 5.82 2.58
C TYR A 88 -17.07 6.22 2.92
N GLY A 89 -18.01 5.28 2.98
CA GLY A 89 -19.38 5.54 3.42
C GLY A 89 -19.47 6.03 4.86
N GLU A 90 -18.62 5.51 5.74
CA GLU A 90 -18.49 5.98 7.14
C GLU A 90 -17.95 7.42 7.16
N LEU A 91 -16.87 7.68 6.41
CA LEU A 91 -16.28 9.02 6.29
C LEU A 91 -17.28 10.05 5.73
N LYS A 92 -18.11 9.67 4.75
CA LYS A 92 -19.19 10.53 4.22
C LYS A 92 -20.29 10.83 5.24
N THR A 93 -20.51 9.93 6.19
CA THR A 93 -21.50 10.14 7.26
C THR A 93 -20.96 11.10 8.31
N GLU A 94 -19.66 10.99 8.62
CA GLU A 94 -18.98 11.85 9.60
C GLU A 94 -18.66 13.25 9.05
N ALA A 95 -18.28 13.32 7.77
CA ALA A 95 -17.86 14.54 7.08
C ALA A 95 -18.53 14.62 5.69
N PRO A 96 -19.81 15.03 5.62
CA PRO A 96 -20.59 14.99 4.39
C PRO A 96 -20.22 16.07 3.37
N MET A 97 -19.58 17.18 3.78
CA MET A 97 -19.36 18.37 2.95
C MET A 97 -17.89 18.62 2.59
N GLY A 98 -17.02 17.61 2.67
CA GLY A 98 -15.61 17.76 2.30
C GLY A 98 -14.73 18.33 3.42
N GLU A 99 -15.19 18.27 4.68
CA GLU A 99 -14.51 18.87 5.83
C GLU A 99 -13.09 18.29 6.04
N LEU A 100 -12.85 17.06 5.56
CA LEU A 100 -11.58 16.37 5.68
C LEU A 100 -10.67 16.54 4.45
N CYS A 101 -11.07 17.32 3.44
CA CYS A 101 -10.33 17.46 2.19
C CYS A 101 -8.87 17.90 2.40
N GLU A 102 -8.65 18.97 3.17
CA GLU A 102 -7.28 19.47 3.39
C GLU A 102 -6.45 18.53 4.26
N GLN A 103 -7.06 17.90 5.26
CA GLN A 103 -6.40 16.91 6.10
C GLN A 103 -5.95 15.70 5.27
N TYR A 104 -6.85 15.13 4.46
CA TYR A 104 -6.51 13.97 3.64
C TYR A 104 -5.56 14.34 2.50
N LYS A 105 -5.66 15.55 1.94
CA LYS A 105 -4.65 16.04 0.99
C LYS A 105 -3.26 16.07 1.64
N ALA A 106 -3.16 16.57 2.88
CA ALA A 106 -1.91 16.63 3.62
C ALA A 106 -1.40 15.23 4.00
N ASP A 107 -2.27 14.34 4.50
CA ASP A 107 -1.93 12.95 4.82
C ASP A 107 -1.37 12.23 3.58
N ILE A 108 -2.04 12.40 2.43
CA ILE A 108 -1.62 11.78 1.19
C ILE A 108 -0.27 12.38 0.72
N LYS A 109 -0.08 13.70 0.79
CA LYS A 109 1.21 14.34 0.43
C LYS A 109 2.35 13.95 1.38
N GLY A 110 2.07 13.81 2.67
CA GLY A 110 3.06 13.50 3.71
C GLY A 110 3.46 12.04 3.75
N ASN A 111 2.48 11.14 3.66
CA ASN A 111 2.69 9.69 3.70
C ASN A 111 3.04 9.10 2.33
N TYR A 112 2.77 9.83 1.24
CA TYR A 112 3.07 9.44 -0.13
C TYR A 112 3.80 10.58 -0.84
N LYS A 113 4.96 11.02 -0.33
CA LYS A 113 5.77 12.12 -0.92
C LYS A 113 6.11 11.96 -2.42
N PHE A 114 5.96 10.74 -2.94
CA PHE A 114 6.09 10.39 -4.36
C PHE A 114 4.86 10.73 -5.21
N LEU A 115 3.75 11.15 -4.60
CA LEU A 115 2.60 11.81 -5.23
C LEU A 115 2.84 13.30 -5.49
N LYS A 116 4.09 13.71 -5.71
CA LYS A 116 4.30 14.96 -6.47
C LYS A 116 3.43 14.84 -7.72
N ASP A 117 2.67 15.90 -8.02
CA ASP A 117 1.73 16.03 -9.14
C ASP A 117 0.23 15.84 -8.80
N ILE A 118 -0.23 16.28 -7.62
CA ILE A 118 -1.67 16.62 -7.39
C ILE A 118 -1.95 18.11 -7.65
N ASP A 119 -0.92 18.95 -7.76
CA ASP A 119 -1.04 20.41 -7.91
C ASP A 119 -0.90 20.88 -9.39
N GLU A 120 -0.78 19.96 -10.38
CA GLU A 120 -0.63 20.27 -11.82
C GLU A 120 -1.71 19.62 -12.73
N MET A 121 -2.93 19.43 -12.22
CA MET A 121 -4.14 19.14 -13.02
C MET A 121 -5.19 20.22 -12.78
#